data_AF-A0A5R2N044-F1
#
_entry.id   AF-A0A5R2N044-F1
#
_cell.length_a   1.000
_cell.length_b   1.000
_cell.length_c   1.000
_cell.angle_alpha   90.00
_cell.angle_beta   90.00
_cell.angle_gamma   90.00
#
_symmetry.space_group_name_H-M   'P 1'
#
loop_
_entity.id
_entity.type
_entity.pdbx_description
1 polymer ?
#
loop_
_entity_poly.entity_id
_entity_poly.type
_entity_poly.pdbx_seq_one_letter_code
_entity_poly.pdbx_strand_id
1 'polypeptide(L)' 'KILSGVMPPSSGRITFDGADYQPASPQDAKRLGIVTIYQELSLIPRRSSSALPGSWTRKRR' A
#
# COMPACT_ATOMS: atom_id res chain seq x y z
N LYS A 1 -1.83 -6.55 -8.97
CA LYS A 1 -2.54 -7.50 -9.85
C LYS A 1 -1.64 -8.64 -10.32
N ILE A 2 -0.45 -8.35 -10.87
CA ILE A 2 0.49 -9.43 -11.26
C ILE A 2 1.09 -10.13 -10.04
N LEU A 3 1.68 -9.36 -9.12
CA LEU A 3 2.25 -9.92 -7.89
C LEU A 3 1.24 -10.68 -7.03
N SER A 4 -0.03 -10.32 -7.17
CA SER A 4 -1.13 -10.94 -6.45
C SER A 4 -1.72 -12.16 -7.15
N GLY A 5 -1.13 -12.63 -8.27
CA GLY A 5 -1.63 -13.79 -9.04
C GLY A 5 -2.99 -13.58 -9.71
N VAL A 6 -3.45 -12.33 -9.85
CA VAL A 6 -4.74 -12.00 -10.50
C VAL A 6 -4.59 -11.85 -12.01
N MET A 7 -3.38 -11.52 -12.47
CA MET A 7 -3.09 -11.29 -13.89
C MET A 7 -1.69 -11.79 -14.20
N PRO A 8 -1.45 -12.48 -15.32
CA PRO A 8 -0.09 -12.81 -15.74
C PRO A 8 0.69 -11.56 -16.17
N PRO A 9 2.03 -11.56 -16.06
CA PRO A 9 2.86 -10.52 -16.64
C PRO A 9 2.80 -10.56 -18.18
N SER A 10 2.74 -9.39 -18.81
CA SER A 10 2.73 -9.26 -20.27
C SER A 10 4.07 -9.65 -20.91
N SER A 11 5.16 -9.43 -20.18
CA SER A 11 6.52 -9.80 -20.54
C SER A 11 7.45 -9.71 -19.32
N GLY A 12 8.66 -10.24 -19.45
CA GLY A 12 9.66 -10.26 -18.37
C GLY A 12 9.47 -11.41 -17.38
N ARG A 13 10.25 -11.38 -16.31
CA ARG A 13 10.25 -12.40 -15.26
C ARG A 13 10.35 -11.73 -13.90
N ILE A 14 9.65 -12.28 -12.92
CA ILE A 14 9.70 -11.84 -11.54
C ILE A 14 10.41 -12.94 -10.77
N THR A 15 11.33 -12.55 -9.89
CA THR A 15 11.95 -13.46 -8.94
C THR A 15 11.58 -13.04 -7.52
N PHE A 16 11.41 -14.02 -6.65
CA PHE A 16 11.17 -13.82 -5.23
C PHE A 16 12.02 -14.83 -4.47
N ASP A 17 12.81 -14.32 -3.52
CA ASP A 17 13.73 -15.13 -2.71
C ASP A 17 14.70 -16.00 -3.55
N GLY A 18 15.20 -15.44 -4.65
CA GLY A 18 16.13 -16.12 -5.57
C GLY A 18 15.49 -17.15 -6.51
N ALA A 19 14.18 -17.42 -6.40
CA ALA A 19 13.44 -18.33 -7.26
C ALA A 19 12.51 -17.59 -8.23
N ASP A 20 12.15 -18.25 -9.33
CA ASP A 20 11.14 -17.74 -10.26
C ASP A 20 9.78 -17.59 -9.56
N TYR A 21 9.18 -16.41 -9.68
CA TYR A 21 7.90 -16.07 -9.09
C TYR A 21 6.82 -15.93 -10.16
N GLN A 22 5.96 -16.95 -10.28
CA GLN A 22 4.85 -17.01 -11.24
C GLN A 22 3.59 -17.56 -10.58
N PRO A 23 2.94 -16.81 -9.66
CA PRO A 23 1.69 -17.26 -9.03
C PRO A 23 0.56 -17.35 -10.07
N ALA A 24 -0.09 -18.51 -10.18
CA ALA A 24 -1.24 -18.72 -11.07
C ALA A 24 -2.56 -18.23 -10.46
N SER A 25 -2.58 -17.99 -9.15
CA SER A 25 -3.75 -17.51 -8.42
C SER A 25 -3.36 -16.66 -7.21
N PRO A 26 -4.30 -15.88 -6.64
CA PRO A 26 -4.09 -15.17 -5.38
C PRO A 26 -3.81 -16.10 -4.19
N GLN A 27 -4.31 -17.33 -4.24
CA GLN A 27 -4.04 -18.33 -3.21
C GLN A 27 -2.59 -18.79 -3.26
N ASP A 28 -2.02 -18.96 -4.46
CA ASP A 28 -0.61 -19.32 -4.62
C ASP A 28 0.31 -18.19 -4.18
N ALA A 29 -0.03 -16.94 -4.52
CA ALA A 29 0.70 -15.77 -4.02
C ALA A 29 0.73 -15.74 -2.48
N LYS A 30 -0.40 -16.02 -1.82
CA LYS A 30 -0.46 -16.09 -0.34
C LYS A 30 0.39 -17.21 0.24
N ARG A 31 0.40 -18.40 -0.38
CA ARG A 31 1.26 -19.52 0.06
C ARG A 31 2.74 -19.18 -0.01
N LEU A 32 3.13 -18.32 -0.95
CA LEU A 32 4.48 -17.79 -1.10
C LEU A 32 4.77 -16.57 -0.19
N GLY A 33 3.87 -16.24 0.73
CA GLY A 33 4.05 -15.13 1.67
C GLY A 33 3.68 -13.75 1.13
N ILE A 34 3.12 -13.67 -0.08
CA ILE A 34 2.73 -12.40 -0.69
C ILE A 34 1.27 -12.05 -0.32
N VAL A 35 1.10 -10.96 0.43
CA VAL A 35 -0.20 -10.39 0.77
C VAL A 35 -0.37 -9.06 0.04
N THR A 36 -1.50 -8.89 -0.62
CA THR A 36 -1.83 -7.64 -1.33
C THR A 36 -2.76 -6.78 -0.48
N ILE A 37 -2.30 -5.59 -0.14
CA ILE A 37 -3.13 -4.56 0.49
C ILE A 37 -3.58 -3.60 -0.62
N TYR A 38 -4.89 -3.48 -0.82
CA TYR A 38 -5.45 -2.47 -1.70
C TYR A 38 -5.50 -1.16 -0.94
N GLN A 39 -4.90 -0.11 -1.50
CA GLN A 39 -5.02 1.23 -0.91
C GLN A 39 -6.49 1.66 -1.03
N GLU A 40 -7.12 1.94 0.12
CA GLU A 40 -8.30 2.78 0.10
C GLU A 40 -7.88 4.20 -0.24
N LEU A 41 -8.47 4.75 -1.29
CA LEU A 41 -8.51 6.18 -1.54
C LEU A 41 -9.46 6.81 -0.49
N SER A 42 -9.03 6.84 0.77
CA SER A 42 -9.60 7.77 1.74
C SER A 42 -9.20 9.18 1.28
N LEU A 43 -10.00 9.73 0.37
CA LEU A 43 -9.92 11.12 -0.05
C LEU A 43 -10.25 11.96 1.18
N ILE A 44 -9.24 12.26 2.00
CA ILE A 44 -9.41 13.10 3.18
C ILE A 44 -10.05 14.40 2.65
N PRO A 45 -11.30 14.75 3.03
CA PRO A 45 -11.88 16.01 2.63
C PRO A 45 -10.91 17.09 3.08
N ARG A 46 -10.43 17.89 2.12
CA ARG A 46 -9.40 18.92 2.31
C ARG A 46 -9.53 19.54 3.71
N ARG A 47 -8.60 19.25 4.61
CA ARG A 47 -8.43 20.06 5.81
C ARG A 47 -8.02 21.44 5.32
N SER A 48 -9.00 22.33 5.22
CA SER A 48 -8.79 23.77 5.24
C SER A 48 -7.98 24.05 6.51
N SER A 49 -6.67 24.22 6.37
CA SER A 49 -5.87 24.82 7.42
C SER A 49 -6.16 26.31 7.43
N SER A 50 -7.34 26.72 7.90
CA SER A 50 -7.53 28.09 8.37
C SER A 50 -6.81 28.19 9.71
N ALA A 51 -5.52 28.49 9.66
CA ALA A 51 -4.79 28.93 10.83
C ALA A 51 -5.43 30.23 11.31
N LEU A 52 -6.18 30.17 12.42
CA LEU A 52 -6.52 31.35 13.18
C LEU A 52 -5.35 31.61 14.15
N PRO A 53 -4.71 32.80 14.10
CA PRO A 53 -3.65 33.13 15.03
C PRO A 53 -4.30 33.51 16.36
N GLY A 54 -4.09 32.73 17.42
CA GLY A 54 -4.74 33.05 18.69
C GLY A 54 -4.38 32.18 19.87
N SER A 55 -3.48 32.70 20.70
CA SER A 55 -3.29 32.39 22.12
C SER A 55 -2.76 30.99 22.49
N TRP A 56 -1.46 30.79 22.28
CA TRP A 56 -0.67 30.02 23.24
C TRP A 56 -0.60 30.81 24.55
N THR A 57 -1.43 30.47 25.54
CA THR A 57 -1.20 30.89 26.92
C THR A 57 -1.22 29.71 27.89
N ARG A 58 -0.28 29.79 28.84
CA ARG A 58 -0.09 28.99 30.07
C ARG A 58 0.68 27.67 29.87
N LYS A 59 1.77 27.36 30.59
CA LYS A 59 2.41 27.92 31.80
C LYS A 59 3.81 27.29 31.90
N ARG A 60 4.82 28.01 32.44
CA ARG A 60 5.72 27.57 33.53
C ARG A 60 6.96 28.47 33.62
N ARG A 61 6.95 29.40 34.56
CA ARG A 61 7.85 29.43 35.73
C ARG A 61 7.07 30.01 36.90
#